data_AF-A0AAW8ESQ5-F1
#
_entry.id   AF-A0AAW8ESQ5-F1
#
_cell.length_a   1.000
_cell.length_b   1.000
_cell.length_c   1.000
_cell.angle_alpha   90.00
_cell.angle_beta   90.00
_cell.angle_gamma   90.00
#
_symmetry.space_group_name_H-M   'P 1'
#
loop_
_entity.id
_entity.type
_entity.pdbx_description
1 polymer ?
#
loop_
_entity_poly.entity_id
_entity_poly.type
_entity_poly.pdbx_seq_one_letter_code
_entity_poly.pdbx_strand_id
1 'polypeptide(L)'
;MRWFPKGLGRNSPPKGFRGIREEESRLLLRFVARDFPGNAELHDQLRSVTVADIDADGSLRLSTRGAARADVPRRIPVEASYLDRDGVRVHLLLHVVDGHLDEFEVFREDSKPVINRPVDQTDLEFE
;
A
#
# COMPACT_ATOMS: atom_id res chain seq x y z
N MET A 1 -32.85 7.36 -25.22
CA MET A 1 -32.30 8.49 -24.46
C MET A 1 -30.98 8.03 -23.84
N ARG A 2 -29.82 8.47 -24.36
CA ARG A 2 -28.50 8.14 -23.78
C ARG A 2 -27.95 9.40 -23.11
N TRP A 3 -27.77 9.31 -21.80
CA TRP A 3 -27.13 10.33 -20.98
C TRP A 3 -25.62 10.11 -21.07
N PHE A 4 -24.90 11.04 -21.68
CA PHE A 4 -23.43 11.08 -21.64
C PHE A 4 -23.03 12.18 -20.66
N PRO A 5 -22.49 11.87 -19.46
CA PRO A 5 -21.88 12.92 -18.68
C PRO A 5 -20.58 13.33 -19.38
N LYS A 6 -20.51 14.61 -19.74
CA LYS A 6 -19.29 15.26 -20.25
C LYS A 6 -18.24 15.30 -19.13
N GLY A 7 -17.03 14.85 -19.45
CA GLY A 7 -15.81 15.32 -18.80
C GLY A 7 -15.45 14.73 -17.44
N LEU A 8 -15.21 13.41 -17.36
CA LEU A 8 -14.16 12.93 -16.47
C LEU A 8 -12.86 13.01 -17.29
N GLY A 9 -12.02 14.01 -17.02
CA GLY A 9 -10.65 13.96 -17.50
C GLY A 9 -10.09 12.61 -17.08
N ARG A 10 -9.66 11.79 -18.05
CA ARG A 10 -8.89 10.58 -17.76
C ARG A 10 -7.61 11.07 -17.11
N ASN A 11 -7.59 11.19 -15.79
CA ASN A 11 -6.38 11.46 -15.03
C ASN A 11 -5.48 10.27 -15.26
N SER A 12 -4.60 10.39 -16.26
CA SER A 12 -3.48 9.49 -16.40
C SER A 12 -2.71 9.49 -15.08
N PRO A 13 -2.21 8.33 -14.63
CA PRO A 13 -1.38 8.28 -13.45
C PRO A 13 -0.19 9.26 -13.58
N PRO A 14 0.37 9.77 -12.46
CA PRO A 14 1.62 10.49 -12.52
C PRO A 14 2.69 9.72 -13.31
N LYS A 15 3.65 10.42 -13.92
CA LYS A 15 4.74 9.76 -14.65
C LYS A 15 5.46 8.78 -13.72
N GLY A 16 5.64 7.54 -14.15
CA GLY A 16 6.26 6.46 -13.37
C GLY A 16 5.28 5.66 -12.50
N PHE A 17 4.02 6.11 -12.38
CA PHE A 17 2.98 5.38 -11.67
C PHE A 17 2.15 4.52 -12.62
N ARG A 18 1.69 3.39 -12.11
CA ARG A 18 0.83 2.40 -12.76
C ARG A 18 -0.40 2.12 -11.89
N GLY A 19 -1.37 1.41 -12.45
CA GLY A 19 -2.41 0.79 -11.63
C GLY A 19 -1.79 -0.21 -10.65
N ILE A 20 -2.36 -0.29 -9.46
CA ILE A 20 -2.03 -1.33 -8.50
C ILE A 20 -2.39 -2.71 -9.08
N ARG A 21 -1.52 -3.71 -8.89
CA ARG A 21 -1.80 -5.09 -9.29
C ARG A 21 -2.74 -5.75 -8.29
N GLU A 22 -3.36 -6.85 -8.69
CA GLU A 22 -4.33 -7.53 -7.84
C GLU A 22 -3.69 -8.06 -6.55
N GLU A 23 -2.50 -8.66 -6.65
CA GLU A 23 -1.77 -9.20 -5.51
C GLU A 23 -1.27 -8.11 -4.54
N GLU A 24 -0.87 -6.95 -5.07
CA GLU A 24 -0.48 -5.77 -4.27
C GLU A 24 -1.70 -5.20 -3.53
N SER A 25 -2.83 -5.07 -4.24
CA SER A 25 -4.08 -4.62 -3.65
C SER A 25 -4.54 -5.57 -2.54
N ARG A 26 -4.46 -6.88 -2.78
CA ARG A 26 -4.81 -7.90 -1.77
C ARG A 26 -3.92 -7.80 -0.54
N LEU A 27 -2.61 -7.57 -0.71
CA LEU A 27 -1.69 -7.37 0.40
C LEU A 27 -2.05 -6.10 1.20
N LEU A 28 -2.18 -4.94 0.55
CA LEU A 28 -2.50 -3.68 1.21
C LEU A 28 -3.88 -3.70 1.89
N LEU A 29 -4.85 -4.41 1.32
CA LEU A 29 -6.17 -4.60 1.94
C LEU A 29 -6.08 -5.27 3.30
N ARG A 30 -5.10 -6.15 3.54
CA ARG A 30 -4.91 -6.78 4.87
C ARG A 30 -4.51 -5.75 5.92
N PHE A 31 -3.69 -4.77 5.55
CA PHE A 31 -3.26 -3.67 6.42
C PHE A 31 -4.44 -2.76 6.76
N VAL A 32 -5.13 -2.21 5.75
CA VAL A 32 -6.25 -1.27 6.01
C VAL A 32 -7.51 -1.94 6.56
N ALA A 33 -7.59 -3.28 6.53
CA ALA A 33 -8.65 -4.03 7.21
C ALA A 33 -8.37 -4.22 8.71
N ARG A 34 -7.22 -3.78 9.24
CA ARG A 34 -6.98 -3.76 10.69
C ARG A 34 -7.84 -2.67 11.35
N ASP A 35 -8.13 -2.86 12.62
CA ASP A 35 -8.93 -1.91 13.39
C ASP A 35 -8.02 -0.79 13.94
N PHE A 36 -8.12 0.39 13.36
CA PHE A 36 -7.43 1.61 13.83
C PHE A 36 -8.15 2.86 13.29
N PRO A 37 -8.05 4.01 13.98
CA PRO A 37 -8.64 5.26 13.51
C PRO A 37 -8.16 5.63 12.09
N GLY A 38 -9.10 5.93 11.19
CA GLY A 38 -8.83 6.29 9.79
C GLY A 38 -8.76 5.12 8.81
N ASN A 39 -8.98 3.87 9.25
CA ASN A 39 -8.89 2.69 8.37
C ASN A 39 -9.90 2.70 7.21
N ALA A 40 -11.11 3.18 7.44
CA ALA A 40 -12.17 3.26 6.43
C ALA A 40 -11.79 4.20 5.29
N GLU A 41 -11.26 5.38 5.61
CA GLU A 41 -10.77 6.34 4.62
C GLU A 41 -9.60 5.76 3.83
N LEU A 42 -8.63 5.12 4.48
CA LEU A 42 -7.51 4.48 3.79
C LEU A 42 -7.96 3.32 2.88
N HIS A 43 -8.96 2.55 3.31
CA HIS A 43 -9.57 1.51 2.50
C HIS A 43 -10.20 2.10 1.22
N ASP A 44 -10.89 3.23 1.34
CA ASP A 44 -11.46 3.91 0.17
C ASP A 44 -10.39 4.54 -0.73
N GLN A 45 -9.29 5.05 -0.15
CA GLN A 45 -8.14 5.52 -0.92
C GLN A 45 -7.55 4.41 -1.82
N LEU A 46 -7.45 3.16 -1.33
CA LEU A 46 -6.96 2.02 -2.11
C LEU A 46 -7.76 1.75 -3.39
N ARG A 47 -9.06 2.10 -3.44
CA ARG A 47 -9.92 1.85 -4.61
C ARG A 47 -9.46 2.57 -5.88
N SER A 48 -8.69 3.65 -5.73
CA SER A 48 -8.20 4.48 -6.84
C SER A 48 -6.69 4.72 -6.79
N VAL A 49 -5.99 3.98 -5.93
CA VAL A 49 -4.55 4.17 -5.73
C VAL A 49 -3.79 3.82 -7.01
N THR A 50 -2.78 4.62 -7.29
CA THR A 50 -1.76 4.34 -8.30
C THR A 50 -0.44 4.15 -7.58
N VAL A 51 0.42 3.29 -8.12
CA VAL A 51 1.66 2.89 -7.46
C VAL A 51 2.86 3.04 -8.37
N ALA A 52 4.04 3.28 -7.81
CA ALA A 52 5.32 3.17 -8.50
C ALA A 52 6.25 2.25 -7.70
N ASP A 53 6.96 1.35 -8.39
CA ASP A 53 7.95 0.47 -7.76
C ASP A 53 9.13 1.31 -7.24
N ILE A 54 9.51 1.12 -5.98
CA ILE A 54 10.68 1.78 -5.36
C ILE A 54 11.92 0.91 -5.54
N ASP A 55 11.80 -0.39 -5.31
CA ASP A 55 12.89 -1.37 -5.35
C ASP A 55 12.42 -2.76 -5.84
N ALA A 56 13.32 -3.74 -5.79
CA ALA A 56 13.06 -5.12 -6.20
C ALA A 56 12.47 -6.00 -5.08
N ASP A 57 12.51 -5.54 -3.82
CA ASP A 57 12.03 -6.28 -2.66
C ASP A 57 10.51 -6.17 -2.50
N GLY A 58 9.92 -5.15 -3.14
CA GLY A 58 8.47 -4.98 -3.26
C GLY A 58 7.95 -3.69 -2.64
N SER A 59 8.84 -2.73 -2.32
CA SER A 59 8.44 -1.42 -1.81
C SER A 59 7.72 -0.62 -2.90
N LEU A 60 6.65 0.08 -2.52
CA LEU A 60 5.80 0.84 -3.43
C LEU A 60 5.60 2.27 -2.94
N ARG A 61 5.78 3.24 -3.84
CA ARG A 61 5.25 4.59 -3.66
C ARG A 61 3.77 4.59 -4.03
N LEU A 62 2.92 5.15 -3.18
CA LEU A 62 1.47 5.20 -3.32
C LEU A 62 1.01 6.62 -3.67
N SER A 63 -0.03 6.74 -4.49
CA SER A 63 -0.63 8.03 -4.87
C SER A 63 -2.15 7.92 -4.92
N THR A 64 -2.83 8.70 -4.08
CA THR A 64 -4.27 8.65 -3.80
C THR A 64 -5.00 9.93 -4.25
N ARG A 65 -4.59 10.50 -5.39
CA ARG A 65 -5.08 11.80 -5.90
C ARG A 65 -6.59 12.00 -5.76
N GLY A 66 -6.99 13.01 -5.00
CA GLY A 66 -8.39 13.43 -4.84
C GLY A 66 -9.21 12.62 -3.85
N ALA A 67 -8.59 11.69 -3.11
CA ALA A 67 -9.26 10.93 -2.08
C ALA A 67 -9.36 11.69 -0.74
N ALA A 68 -10.30 11.29 0.11
CA ALA A 68 -10.48 11.89 1.43
C ALA A 68 -9.29 11.57 2.35
N ARG A 69 -8.92 12.54 3.18
CA ARG A 69 -7.86 12.39 4.19
C ARG A 69 -8.34 11.48 5.33
N ALA A 70 -7.50 10.53 5.74
CA ALA A 70 -7.69 9.72 6.94
C ALA A 70 -7.11 10.41 8.19
N ASP A 71 -7.78 10.26 9.33
CA ASP A 71 -7.26 10.71 10.62
C ASP A 71 -6.57 9.54 11.34
N VAL A 72 -5.26 9.40 11.07
CA VAL A 72 -4.43 8.35 11.69
C VAL A 72 -3.61 8.93 12.85
N PRO A 73 -3.46 8.20 13.97
CA PRO A 73 -2.76 8.70 15.15
C PRO A 73 -1.24 8.78 14.99
N ARG A 74 -0.67 8.02 14.05
CA ARG A 74 0.76 7.93 13.75
C ARG A 74 0.98 7.73 12.25
N ARG A 75 2.19 8.08 11.78
CA ARG A 75 2.59 7.95 10.36
C ARG A 75 2.53 6.51 9.85
N ILE A 76 2.82 5.53 10.70
CA ILE A 76 2.69 4.11 10.38
C ILE A 76 1.57 3.56 11.25
N PRO A 77 0.30 3.63 10.83
CA PRO A 77 -0.82 3.18 11.66
C PRO A 77 -0.78 1.68 11.94
N VAL A 78 -0.27 0.89 10.99
CA VAL A 78 -0.19 -0.56 11.03
C VAL A 78 1.11 -1.04 10.38
N GLU A 79 1.71 -2.05 10.98
CA GLU A 79 2.90 -2.74 10.49
C GLU A 79 2.68 -4.26 10.55
N ALA A 80 3.43 -4.98 9.73
CA ALA A 80 3.45 -6.43 9.78
C ALA A 80 4.85 -6.97 9.50
N SER A 81 5.08 -8.23 9.82
CA SER A 81 6.33 -8.90 9.47
C SER A 81 6.11 -10.38 9.14
N TYR A 82 7.12 -11.00 8.54
CA TYR A 82 7.18 -12.43 8.30
C TYR A 82 8.64 -12.91 8.33
N LEU A 83 8.84 -14.22 8.47
CA LEU A 83 10.16 -14.84 8.32
C LEU A 83 10.40 -15.18 6.86
N ASP A 84 11.49 -14.67 6.30
CA ASP A 84 11.95 -15.05 4.97
C ASP A 84 12.44 -16.50 4.94
N ARG A 85 12.76 -17.02 3.75
CA ARG A 85 13.15 -18.43 3.54
C ARG A 85 14.30 -18.90 4.45
N ASP A 86 15.22 -18.00 4.79
CA ASP A 86 16.38 -18.30 5.64
C ASP A 86 16.21 -17.88 7.11
N GLY A 87 14.97 -17.56 7.52
CA GLY A 87 14.63 -17.25 8.90
C GLY A 87 14.93 -15.82 9.32
N VAL A 88 15.38 -14.95 8.42
CA VAL A 88 15.54 -13.52 8.70
C VAL A 88 14.20 -12.81 8.57
N ARG A 89 13.89 -11.90 9.49
CA ARG A 89 12.62 -11.17 9.49
C ARG A 89 12.60 -10.10 8.40
N VAL A 90 11.45 -10.02 7.72
CA VAL A 90 11.10 -8.96 6.77
C VAL A 90 9.97 -8.16 7.38
N HIS A 91 10.13 -6.84 7.35
CA HIS A 91 9.21 -5.85 7.88
C HIS A 91 8.44 -5.19 6.73
N LEU A 92 7.15 -4.94 6.97
CA LEU A 92 6.21 -4.38 6.03
C LEU A 92 5.50 -3.21 6.71
N LEU A 93 5.76 -1.98 6.27
CA LEU A 93 5.28 -0.77 6.91
C LEU A 93 4.36 0.00 5.95
N LEU A 94 3.15 0.31 6.41
CA LEU A 94 2.25 1.17 5.65
C LEU A 94 2.38 2.62 6.12
N HIS A 95 3.05 3.46 5.33
CA HIS A 95 3.21 4.88 5.62
C HIS A 95 2.01 5.68 5.14
N VAL A 96 1.53 6.54 6.04
CA VAL A 96 0.46 7.51 5.81
C VAL A 96 1.00 8.91 6.14
N VAL A 97 1.00 9.81 5.16
CA VAL A 97 1.49 11.18 5.29
C VAL A 97 0.36 12.15 5.03
N ASP A 98 0.16 13.11 5.94
CA ASP A 98 -0.97 14.04 5.90
C ASP A 98 -2.33 13.35 5.70
N GLY A 99 -2.46 12.13 6.25
CA GLY A 99 -3.65 11.28 6.15
C GLY A 99 -3.88 10.63 4.78
N HIS A 100 -2.87 10.58 3.91
CA HIS A 100 -2.91 9.88 2.63
C HIS A 100 -1.90 8.73 2.60
N LEU A 101 -2.28 7.60 1.97
CA LEU A 101 -1.33 6.53 1.68
C LEU A 101 -0.15 7.10 0.89
N ASP A 102 1.06 6.94 1.42
CA ASP A 102 2.29 7.49 0.83
C ASP A 102 3.22 6.37 0.37
N GLU A 103 3.52 5.40 1.22
CA GLU A 103 4.50 4.36 0.91
C GLU A 103 4.11 3.03 1.55
N PHE A 104 4.37 1.93 0.83
CA PHE A 104 4.44 0.61 1.41
C PHE A 104 5.91 0.18 1.38
N GLU A 105 6.54 0.18 2.54
CA GLU A 105 7.96 -0.09 2.68
C GLU A 105 8.17 -1.57 3.03
N VAL A 106 9.08 -2.21 2.30
CA VAL A 106 9.51 -3.59 2.51
C VAL A 106 11.00 -3.57 2.79
N PHE A 107 11.41 -4.05 3.96
CA PHE A 107 12.83 -4.20 4.23
C PHE A 107 13.12 -5.45 5.05
N ARG A 108 14.28 -6.04 4.81
CA ARG A 108 14.79 -7.19 5.54
C ARG A 108 15.76 -6.73 6.62
N GLU A 109 15.71 -7.34 7.81
CA GLU A 109 16.51 -6.89 8.98
C GLU A 109 18.02 -6.85 8.73
N ASP A 110 18.56 -7.76 7.91
CA ASP A 110 19.99 -7.80 7.59
C ASP A 110 20.36 -6.96 6.35
N SER A 111 19.41 -6.17 5.84
CA SER A 111 19.55 -5.30 4.66
C SER A 111 19.93 -6.02 3.36
N LYS A 112 19.83 -7.37 3.32
CA LYS A 112 19.98 -8.12 2.08
C LYS A 112 18.65 -8.16 1.31
N PRO A 113 18.69 -8.52 0.01
CA PRO A 113 17.47 -8.71 -0.75
C PRO A 113 16.53 -9.70 -0.08
N VAL A 114 15.24 -9.42 -0.23
CA VAL A 114 14.15 -10.33 0.16
C VAL A 114 14.12 -11.51 -0.81
N ILE A 115 14.06 -12.73 -0.26
CA ILE A 115 14.06 -13.96 -1.05
C ILE A 115 12.62 -14.30 -1.49
N ASN A 116 11.69 -14.33 -0.54
CA ASN A 116 10.28 -14.60 -0.81
C ASN A 116 9.48 -13.30 -0.83
N ARG A 117 8.76 -13.05 -1.93
CA ARG A 117 8.05 -11.78 -2.14
C ARG A 117 6.95 -11.57 -1.09
N PRO A 118 6.72 -10.33 -0.62
CA PRO A 118 5.67 -10.02 0.35
C PRO A 118 4.26 -10.41 -0.10
N VAL A 119 3.97 -10.26 -1.41
CA VAL A 119 2.64 -10.58 -1.98
C VAL A 119 2.32 -12.08 -1.98
N ASP A 120 3.32 -12.94 -1.80
CA ASP A 120 3.15 -14.39 -1.75
C ASP A 120 2.96 -14.90 -0.30
N GLN A 121 3.08 -14.02 0.70
CA GLN A 121 3.03 -14.40 2.12
C GLN A 121 1.60 -14.50 2.63
N THR A 122 1.22 -15.69 3.11
CA THR A 122 -0.09 -15.92 3.76
C THR A 122 -0.07 -15.53 5.23
N ASP A 123 1.05 -15.78 5.92
CA ASP A 123 1.18 -15.66 7.36
C ASP A 123 2.00 -14.42 7.71
N LEU A 124 1.30 -13.30 7.94
CA LEU A 124 1.89 -12.05 8.40
C LEU A 124 1.56 -11.87 9.89
N GLU A 125 2.57 -11.51 10.67
CA GLU A 125 2.46 -11.12 12.06
C GLU A 125 2.21 -9.60 12.11
N PHE A 126 0.99 -9.18 12.50
CA PHE A 126 0.60 -7.76 12.59
C PHE A 126 0.78 -7.22 14.02
N GLU A 127 1.15 -5.94 14.12
CA GLU A 127 1.27 -5.19 15.39
C GLU A 127 0.31 -3.99 15.46
#